data_AF-A0A5C4N282-F1
#
_entry.id   AF-A0A5C4N282-F1
#
_cell.length_a   1.000
_cell.length_b   1.000
_cell.length_c   1.000
_cell.angle_alpha   90.00
_cell.angle_beta   90.00
_cell.angle_gamma   90.00
#
_symmetry.space_group_name_H-M   'P 1'
#
loop_
_entity.id
_entity.type
_entity.pdbx_description
1 polymer ?
#
loop_
_entity_poly.entity_id
_entity_poly.type
_entity_poly.pdbx_seq_one_letter_code
_entity_poly.pdbx_strand_id
1 'polypeptide(L)'
;MSADPDLPVAIGLDIGGTHLRAARVDADGVIQSELWRPTRRGSEDVLADSLELIAELRTARTAGVGVGIPGQVDAQRRNVLSGGYVDLSALPFAGRVQEATGLPVAIENDAAMALLAEKSIGAAQTYANVVLLTVGTGIGGAVLEQGQLLRGRGTAGQLGHLVTDPAGPVCLCGRRGCLETFSSGSSLARHVAEAGLPPGTRIEDLLDRMPEPVATAVVTAWAGPLRQAIDSLVAALNPDLVLLGGGLGHQAVSALQRLPEPVRSWYDAPIRPAALGPEAGVIGAGLAALRFTRAERKIVVLVNGVPASGKSTVARQLGDALGWPVLSLDTVKQPFLDALPPGDRSFNRTLGRASYRAMFDVIRDAPAGSSFVLDAWFGFQPVERLAEAVKAAGVDGCAELWCEAPPEEIGRRYAERAERRGAGHPGLEYVPELIDLAHRAGPTGLLPMRRQDTTKDLDLPAVLSWARDALRTPLQFFS
;
A
#
# COMPACT_ATOMS: atom_id res chain seq x y z
N MET A 1 7.76 7.01 19.77
CA MET A 1 6.41 6.49 20.09
C MET A 1 6.59 5.03 20.45
N SER A 2 6.28 4.62 21.68
CA SER A 2 6.35 3.19 22.03
C SER A 2 5.21 2.47 21.33
N ALA A 3 5.50 1.35 20.67
CA ALA A 3 4.47 0.48 20.12
C ALA A 3 3.47 0.12 21.22
N ASP A 4 2.17 0.32 20.94
CA ASP A 4 1.09 -0.11 21.82
C ASP A 4 1.20 -1.64 22.01
N PRO A 5 1.37 -2.14 23.26
CA PRO A 5 1.67 -3.54 23.52
C PRO A 5 0.61 -4.52 22.99
N ASP A 6 -0.61 -4.06 22.72
CA ASP A 6 -1.73 -4.91 22.27
C ASP A 6 -1.89 -5.01 20.75
N LEU A 7 -1.09 -4.29 19.95
CA LEU A 7 -1.22 -4.33 18.48
C LEU A 7 -0.72 -5.67 17.90
N PRO A 8 -1.43 -6.21 16.88
CA PRO A 8 -1.05 -7.45 16.22
C PRO A 8 0.28 -7.31 15.47
N VAL A 9 1.04 -8.40 15.45
CA VAL A 9 2.31 -8.52 14.74
C VAL A 9 2.23 -9.67 13.73
N ALA A 10 3.11 -9.68 12.74
CA ALA A 10 3.24 -10.80 11.81
C ALA A 10 4.68 -11.29 11.76
N ILE A 11 4.86 -12.48 11.19
CA ILE A 11 6.19 -13.02 10.88
C ILE A 11 6.39 -12.87 9.38
N GLY A 12 7.42 -12.13 8.98
CA GLY A 12 7.87 -12.04 7.61
C GLY A 12 9.05 -12.96 7.37
N LEU A 13 8.95 -13.83 6.36
CA LEU A 13 10.02 -14.69 5.87
C LEU A 13 10.53 -14.17 4.53
N ASP A 14 11.84 -14.20 4.34
CA ASP A 14 12.50 -13.94 3.07
C ASP A 14 13.41 -15.12 2.71
N ILE A 15 13.04 -15.83 1.64
CA ILE A 15 13.74 -17.04 1.20
C ILE A 15 14.82 -16.65 0.19
N GLY A 16 15.99 -16.28 0.69
CA GLY A 16 17.15 -16.02 -0.17
C GLY A 16 17.83 -17.30 -0.66
N GLY A 17 18.59 -17.20 -1.76
CA GLY A 17 19.41 -18.30 -2.27
C GLY A 17 20.57 -18.73 -1.34
N THR A 18 20.97 -17.86 -0.42
CA THR A 18 22.07 -18.11 0.53
C THR A 18 21.58 -18.19 1.98
N HIS A 19 20.62 -17.35 2.35
CA HIS A 19 20.09 -17.28 3.71
C HIS A 19 18.56 -17.20 3.69
N LEU A 20 17.94 -17.93 4.60
CA LEU A 20 16.55 -17.79 4.99
C LEU A 20 16.50 -16.79 6.15
N ARG A 21 15.79 -15.68 5.99
CA ARG A 21 15.61 -14.67 7.04
C ARG A 21 14.17 -14.66 7.52
N ALA A 22 13.98 -14.42 8.81
CA ALA A 22 12.67 -14.31 9.42
C ALA A 22 12.67 -13.15 10.41
N ALA A 23 11.62 -12.33 10.41
CA ALA A 23 11.47 -11.25 11.38
C ALA A 23 10.03 -11.18 11.91
N ARG A 24 9.88 -10.86 13.19
CA ARG A 24 8.60 -10.43 13.77
C ARG A 24 8.45 -8.93 13.55
N VAL A 25 7.44 -8.55 12.79
CA VAL A 25 7.21 -7.18 12.30
C VAL A 25 5.84 -6.69 12.76
N ASP A 26 5.74 -5.44 13.20
CA ASP A 26 4.46 -4.81 13.54
C ASP A 26 3.82 -4.06 12.36
N ALA A 27 2.67 -3.41 12.60
CA ALA A 27 1.89 -2.71 11.58
C ALA A 27 2.57 -1.45 11.02
N ASP A 28 3.62 -0.96 11.69
CA ASP A 28 4.46 0.15 11.27
C ASP A 28 5.76 -0.33 10.61
N GLY A 29 5.89 -1.64 10.38
CA GLY A 29 7.06 -2.23 9.72
C GLY A 29 8.29 -2.30 10.63
N VAL A 30 8.14 -2.11 11.95
CA VAL A 30 9.25 -2.19 12.90
C VAL A 30 9.55 -3.65 13.21
N ILE A 31 10.83 -4.03 13.07
CA ILE A 31 11.33 -5.36 13.44
C ILE A 31 11.52 -5.42 14.96
N GLN A 32 10.80 -6.35 15.61
CA GLN A 32 10.90 -6.60 17.05
C GLN A 32 11.90 -7.71 17.39
N SER A 33 12.14 -8.62 16.44
CA SER A 33 13.08 -9.73 16.57
C SER A 33 13.34 -10.29 15.18
N GLU A 34 14.58 -10.68 14.91
CA GLU A 34 15.02 -11.24 13.63
C GLU A 34 15.90 -12.47 13.87
N LEU A 35 15.76 -13.46 13.00
CA LEU A 35 16.55 -14.68 12.96
C LEU A 35 16.92 -15.00 11.51
N TRP A 36 18.02 -15.74 11.32
CA TRP A 36 18.39 -16.27 10.01
C TRP A 36 18.98 -17.66 10.11
N ARG A 37 18.93 -18.40 8.99
CA ARG A 37 19.60 -19.70 8.79
C ARG A 37 20.23 -19.75 7.39
N PRO A 38 21.33 -20.51 7.19
CA PRO A 38 21.80 -20.83 5.85
C PRO A 38 20.72 -21.58 5.06
N THR A 39 20.47 -21.19 3.81
CA THR A 39 19.46 -21.85 2.99
C THR A 39 19.93 -23.23 2.53
N ARG A 40 19.20 -24.27 2.91
CA ARG A 40 19.37 -25.64 2.38
C ARG A 40 18.60 -25.76 1.07
N ARG A 41 19.12 -26.52 0.09
CA ARG A 41 18.57 -26.54 -1.28
C ARG A 41 17.34 -27.44 -1.47
N GLY A 42 16.99 -28.28 -0.50
CA GLY A 42 15.81 -29.14 -0.57
C GLY A 42 14.52 -28.38 -0.22
N SER A 43 13.45 -28.55 -1.01
CA SER A 43 12.17 -27.85 -0.76
C SER A 43 11.56 -28.18 0.62
N GLU A 44 11.66 -29.44 1.05
CA GLU A 44 11.21 -29.87 2.39
C GLU A 44 12.15 -29.35 3.49
N ASP A 45 13.45 -29.22 3.22
CA ASP A 45 14.39 -28.60 4.18
C ASP A 45 14.08 -27.12 4.40
N VAL A 46 13.79 -26.38 3.32
CA VAL A 46 13.39 -24.97 3.38
C VAL A 46 12.07 -24.82 4.14
N LEU A 47 11.10 -25.72 3.92
CA LEU A 47 9.87 -25.72 4.68
C LEU A 47 10.13 -25.97 6.17
N ALA A 48 10.94 -26.98 6.51
CA ALA A 48 11.28 -27.28 7.89
C ALA A 48 11.97 -26.09 8.59
N ASP A 49 12.99 -25.52 7.95
CA ASP A 49 13.72 -24.35 8.47
C ASP A 49 12.78 -23.14 8.64
N SER A 50 11.85 -22.95 7.70
CA SER A 50 10.85 -21.88 7.78
C SER A 50 9.90 -22.08 8.97
N LEU A 51 9.43 -23.30 9.20
CA LEU A 51 8.54 -23.62 10.32
C LEU A 51 9.23 -23.46 11.67
N GLU A 52 10.50 -23.84 11.78
CA GLU A 52 11.32 -23.61 12.98
C GLU A 52 11.47 -22.12 13.27
N LEU A 53 11.86 -21.32 12.27
CA LEU A 53 11.97 -19.87 12.41
C LEU A 53 10.63 -19.21 12.79
N ILE A 54 9.52 -19.66 12.19
CA ILE A 54 8.18 -19.18 12.56
C ILE A 54 7.88 -19.52 14.03
N ALA A 55 8.14 -20.75 14.46
CA ALA A 55 7.87 -21.18 15.83
C ALA A 55 8.68 -20.38 16.86
N GLU A 56 9.95 -20.10 16.57
CA GLU A 56 10.83 -19.29 17.44
C GLU A 56 10.37 -17.83 17.57
N LEU A 57 9.82 -17.24 16.50
CA LEU A 57 9.38 -15.84 16.49
C LEU A 57 7.94 -15.62 16.94
N ARG A 58 7.12 -16.69 16.95
CA ARG A 58 5.69 -16.63 17.24
C ARG A 58 5.40 -16.14 18.65
N THR A 59 4.34 -15.34 18.76
CA THR A 59 3.77 -14.88 20.03
C THR A 59 2.26 -15.03 20.00
N ALA A 60 1.59 -14.80 21.13
CA ALA A 60 0.12 -14.73 21.16
C ALA A 60 -0.47 -13.62 20.28
N ARG A 61 0.32 -12.61 19.91
CA ARG A 61 -0.08 -11.49 19.05
C ARG A 61 0.15 -11.75 17.56
N THR A 62 0.74 -12.89 17.19
CA THR A 62 1.06 -13.20 15.80
C THR A 62 -0.21 -13.47 15.02
N ALA A 63 -0.54 -12.56 14.09
CA ALA A 63 -1.78 -12.60 13.32
C ALA A 63 -1.64 -13.27 11.94
N GLY A 64 -0.42 -13.47 11.45
CA GLY A 64 -0.18 -14.08 10.14
C GLY A 64 1.29 -14.28 9.83
N VAL A 65 1.55 -15.02 8.75
CA VAL A 65 2.88 -15.24 8.18
C VAL A 65 2.90 -14.73 6.75
N GLY A 66 3.94 -13.98 6.39
CA GLY A 66 4.18 -13.55 5.03
C GLY A 66 5.49 -14.14 4.54
N VAL A 67 5.59 -14.46 3.25
CA VAL A 67 6.78 -15.10 2.68
C VAL A 67 7.14 -14.46 1.35
N GLY A 68 8.34 -13.89 1.25
CA GLY A 68 9.00 -13.54 0.00
C GLY A 68 9.69 -14.78 -0.58
N ILE A 69 9.29 -15.16 -1.79
CA ILE A 69 9.78 -16.37 -2.46
C ILE A 69 10.49 -15.99 -3.77
N PRO A 70 11.71 -16.49 -4.03
CA PRO A 70 12.42 -16.19 -5.25
C PRO A 70 11.77 -16.91 -6.43
N GLY A 71 11.78 -16.26 -7.60
CA GLY A 71 11.18 -16.80 -8.82
C GLY A 71 9.73 -16.37 -9.00
N GLN A 72 8.94 -17.21 -9.68
CA GLN A 72 7.58 -16.88 -10.08
C GLN A 72 6.58 -17.35 -9.03
N VAL A 73 5.81 -16.41 -8.49
CA VAL A 73 4.79 -16.66 -7.49
C VAL A 73 3.46 -16.14 -8.00
N ASP A 74 2.45 -17.00 -8.05
CA ASP A 74 1.06 -16.58 -8.21
C ASP A 74 0.47 -16.35 -6.82
N ALA A 75 0.59 -15.10 -6.34
CA ALA A 75 0.12 -14.72 -5.02
C ALA A 75 -1.41 -14.90 -4.85
N GLN A 76 -2.20 -14.77 -5.92
CA GLN A 76 -3.64 -14.94 -5.86
C GLN A 76 -4.03 -16.41 -5.64
N ARG A 77 -3.36 -17.33 -6.35
CA ARG A 77 -3.58 -18.77 -6.19
C ARG A 77 -2.76 -19.38 -5.04
N ARG A 78 -1.83 -18.60 -4.47
CA ARG A 78 -0.87 -19.01 -3.42
C ARG A 78 0.01 -20.19 -3.88
N ASN A 79 0.43 -20.14 -5.14
CA ASN A 79 1.27 -21.16 -5.76
C ASN A 79 2.63 -20.60 -6.15
N VAL A 80 3.69 -21.36 -5.89
CA VAL A 80 5.01 -21.12 -6.48
C VAL A 80 5.03 -21.83 -7.83
N LEU A 81 5.31 -21.09 -8.91
CA LEU A 81 5.28 -21.61 -10.28
C LEU A 81 6.66 -22.02 -10.79
N SER A 82 7.70 -21.36 -10.32
CA SER A 82 9.09 -21.75 -10.58
C SER A 82 10.02 -21.16 -9.54
N GLY A 83 11.04 -21.92 -9.15
CA GLY A 83 12.13 -21.43 -8.31
C GLY A 83 13.19 -20.61 -9.05
N GLY A 84 13.87 -19.76 -8.28
CA GLY A 84 15.22 -19.31 -8.63
C GLY A 84 16.25 -20.35 -8.17
N TYR A 85 17.17 -19.95 -7.30
CA TYR A 85 18.15 -20.86 -6.67
C TYR A 85 17.51 -21.89 -5.71
N VAL A 86 16.28 -21.65 -5.28
CA VAL A 86 15.46 -22.53 -4.43
C VAL A 86 14.16 -22.78 -5.17
N ASP A 87 13.86 -24.04 -5.48
CA ASP A 87 12.64 -24.42 -6.17
C ASP A 87 11.60 -25.02 -5.23
N LEU A 88 10.55 -24.24 -4.98
CA LEU A 88 9.42 -24.61 -4.15
C LEU A 88 8.17 -24.95 -4.99
N SER A 89 8.28 -25.01 -6.32
CA SER A 89 7.13 -25.19 -7.22
C SER A 89 6.43 -26.55 -7.08
N ALA A 90 7.15 -27.57 -6.65
CA ALA A 90 6.61 -28.92 -6.43
C ALA A 90 5.87 -29.08 -5.08
N LEU A 91 5.88 -28.05 -4.22
CA LEU A 91 5.34 -28.10 -2.87
C LEU A 91 4.21 -27.05 -2.72
N PRO A 92 3.04 -27.40 -2.16
CA PRO A 92 2.04 -26.41 -1.76
C PRO A 92 2.51 -25.65 -0.51
N PHE A 93 3.57 -24.85 -0.64
CA PHE A 93 4.33 -24.26 0.47
C PHE A 93 3.45 -23.43 1.40
N ALA A 94 2.66 -22.50 0.85
CA ALA A 94 1.75 -21.68 1.64
C ALA A 94 0.72 -22.51 2.42
N GLY A 95 0.18 -23.55 1.79
CA GLY A 95 -0.77 -24.48 2.42
C GLY A 95 -0.14 -25.26 3.57
N ARG A 96 1.07 -25.79 3.37
CA ARG A 96 1.82 -26.53 4.40
C ARG A 96 2.19 -25.64 5.59
N VAL A 97 2.61 -24.39 5.35
CA VAL A 97 2.88 -23.43 6.42
C VAL A 97 1.58 -23.09 7.17
N GLN A 98 0.48 -22.86 6.46
CA GLN A 98 -0.81 -22.55 7.07
C GLN A 98 -1.34 -23.72 7.92
N GLU A 99 -1.25 -24.95 7.42
CA GLU A 99 -1.66 -26.16 8.14
C GLU A 99 -0.85 -26.37 9.42
N ALA A 100 0.47 -26.23 9.34
CA ALA A 100 1.35 -26.43 10.50
C ALA A 100 1.20 -25.32 11.57
N THR A 101 0.88 -24.09 11.17
CA THR A 101 0.85 -22.94 12.08
C THR A 101 -0.56 -22.57 12.55
N GLY A 102 -1.59 -22.91 11.77
CA GLY A 102 -2.95 -22.39 11.93
C GLY A 102 -3.10 -20.90 11.62
N LEU A 103 -2.07 -20.26 11.05
CA LEU A 103 -2.05 -18.84 10.74
C LEU A 103 -2.34 -18.59 9.26
N PRO A 104 -3.04 -17.48 8.90
CA PRO A 104 -3.11 -17.03 7.51
C PRO A 104 -1.72 -16.82 6.91
N VAL A 105 -1.51 -17.27 5.67
CA VAL A 105 -0.23 -17.18 4.96
C VAL A 105 -0.36 -16.39 3.66
N ALA A 106 0.42 -15.31 3.56
CA ALA A 106 0.62 -14.55 2.34
C ALA A 106 1.93 -14.96 1.69
N ILE A 107 1.94 -15.14 0.37
CA ILE A 107 3.17 -15.35 -0.39
C ILE A 107 3.22 -14.36 -1.54
N GLU A 108 4.42 -13.93 -1.91
CA GLU A 108 4.68 -13.08 -3.06
C GLU A 108 6.13 -13.28 -3.51
N ASN A 109 6.47 -12.80 -4.71
CA ASN A 109 7.87 -12.67 -5.10
C ASN A 109 8.66 -11.78 -4.11
N ASP A 110 9.91 -12.15 -3.85
CA ASP A 110 10.85 -11.44 -2.96
C ASP A 110 11.04 -9.94 -3.30
N ALA A 111 11.27 -9.60 -4.57
CA ALA A 111 11.38 -8.21 -5.00
C ALA A 111 10.05 -7.44 -4.84
N ALA A 112 8.92 -8.12 -5.03
CA ALA A 112 7.61 -7.52 -4.78
C ALA A 112 7.35 -7.30 -3.28
N MET A 113 7.81 -8.18 -2.38
CA MET A 113 7.80 -7.92 -0.94
C MET A 113 8.67 -6.71 -0.59
N ALA A 114 9.90 -6.62 -1.14
CA ALA A 114 10.76 -5.46 -0.93
C ALA A 114 10.08 -4.15 -1.40
N LEU A 115 9.42 -4.15 -2.55
CA LEU A 115 8.67 -2.99 -3.03
C LEU A 115 7.47 -2.64 -2.13
N LEU A 116 6.76 -3.63 -1.57
CA LEU A 116 5.71 -3.37 -0.59
C LEU A 116 6.25 -2.70 0.68
N ALA A 117 7.42 -3.10 1.14
CA ALA A 117 8.09 -2.47 2.28
C ALA A 117 8.45 -1.01 1.95
N GLU A 118 9.11 -0.78 0.82
CA GLU A 118 9.49 0.56 0.36
C GLU A 118 8.29 1.48 0.18
N LYS A 119 7.16 0.94 -0.33
CA LYS A 119 5.91 1.69 -0.46
C LYS A 119 5.28 2.00 0.89
N SER A 120 5.47 1.15 1.89
CA SER A 120 4.83 1.31 3.18
C SER A 120 5.60 2.27 4.09
N ILE A 121 6.92 2.10 4.20
CA ILE A 121 7.75 2.84 5.15
C ILE A 121 9.12 3.29 4.60
N GLY A 122 9.39 3.06 3.31
CA GLY A 122 10.67 3.40 2.67
C GLY A 122 10.59 4.56 1.68
N ALA A 123 11.42 4.50 0.65
CA ALA A 123 11.62 5.55 -0.35
C ALA A 123 10.43 5.73 -1.31
N ALA A 124 9.48 4.79 -1.35
CA ALA A 124 8.32 4.82 -2.25
C ALA A 124 7.01 5.29 -1.59
N GLN A 125 7.02 5.71 -0.33
CA GLN A 125 5.81 6.08 0.44
C GLN A 125 4.84 7.03 -0.29
N THR A 126 5.37 8.09 -0.89
CA THR A 126 4.57 9.14 -1.54
C THR A 126 4.28 8.88 -3.01
N TYR A 127 4.85 7.83 -3.60
CA TYR A 127 4.77 7.57 -5.04
C TYR A 127 3.77 6.47 -5.36
N ALA A 128 3.02 6.62 -6.47
CA ALA A 128 1.99 5.66 -6.86
C ALA A 128 2.50 4.70 -7.93
N ASN A 129 3.40 5.16 -8.80
CA ASN A 129 3.96 4.39 -9.89
C ASN A 129 5.46 4.23 -9.67
N VAL A 130 5.91 3.02 -9.33
CA VAL A 130 7.29 2.76 -8.93
C VAL A 130 7.79 1.50 -9.58
N VAL A 131 8.97 1.55 -10.18
CA VAL A 131 9.69 0.36 -10.63
C VAL A 131 10.80 0.08 -9.64
N LEU A 132 10.87 -1.14 -9.11
CA LEU A 132 11.97 -1.58 -8.25
C LEU A 132 12.74 -2.70 -8.94
N LEU A 133 14.06 -2.56 -8.98
CA LEU A 133 15.01 -3.60 -9.38
C LEU A 133 15.85 -3.96 -8.16
N THR A 134 15.84 -5.22 -7.75
CA THR A 134 16.76 -5.69 -6.71
C THR A 134 18.04 -6.19 -7.37
N VAL A 135 19.18 -5.67 -6.95
CA VAL A 135 20.50 -6.08 -7.44
C VAL A 135 21.21 -6.82 -6.32
N GLY A 136 21.39 -8.13 -6.49
CA GLY A 136 22.04 -9.02 -5.54
C GLY A 136 22.79 -10.13 -6.27
N THR A 137 22.72 -11.38 -5.80
CA THR A 137 23.26 -12.53 -6.56
C THR A 137 22.66 -12.59 -7.98
N GLY A 138 21.36 -12.34 -8.09
CA GLY A 138 20.64 -12.16 -9.35
C GLY A 138 20.04 -10.75 -9.48
N ILE A 139 19.12 -10.58 -10.43
CA ILE A 139 18.28 -9.38 -10.54
C ILE A 139 16.81 -9.75 -10.43
N GLY A 140 16.16 -9.27 -9.38
CA GLY A 140 14.71 -9.32 -9.23
C GLY A 140 14.06 -8.02 -9.67
N GLY A 141 12.73 -8.02 -9.77
CA GLY A 141 11.99 -6.82 -10.07
C GLY A 141 10.56 -6.84 -9.59
N ALA A 142 9.99 -5.65 -9.43
CA ALA A 142 8.59 -5.46 -9.15
C ALA A 142 8.14 -4.10 -9.65
N VAL A 143 6.85 -3.98 -9.94
CA VAL A 143 6.24 -2.73 -10.41
C VAL A 143 5.03 -2.42 -9.56
N LEU A 144 4.94 -1.16 -9.14
CA LEU A 144 3.77 -0.55 -8.53
C LEU A 144 3.10 0.31 -9.61
N GLU A 145 1.81 0.11 -9.82
CA GLU A 145 0.97 0.92 -10.69
C GLU A 145 -0.22 1.40 -9.86
N GLN A 146 -0.44 2.72 -9.79
CA GLN A 146 -1.52 3.33 -9.00
C GLN A 146 -1.56 2.85 -7.54
N GLY A 147 -0.39 2.67 -6.93
CA GLY A 147 -0.26 2.21 -5.53
C GLY A 147 -0.49 0.71 -5.32
N GLN A 148 -0.70 -0.06 -6.39
CA GLN A 148 -0.92 -1.51 -6.35
C GLN A 148 0.20 -2.26 -7.06
N LEU A 149 0.54 -3.45 -6.58
CA LEU A 149 1.50 -4.31 -7.28
C LEU A 149 0.91 -4.74 -8.63
N LEU A 150 1.64 -4.48 -9.71
CA LEU A 150 1.32 -4.97 -11.03
C LEU A 150 1.66 -6.47 -11.09
N ARG A 151 0.63 -7.32 -11.16
CA ARG A 151 0.78 -8.78 -11.25
C ARG A 151 0.53 -9.33 -12.65
N GLY A 152 -0.09 -8.56 -13.55
CA GLY A 152 -0.47 -9.04 -14.87
C GLY A 152 -1.30 -10.33 -14.79
N ARG A 153 -0.85 -11.39 -15.45
CA ARG A 153 -1.48 -12.74 -15.39
C ARG A 153 -1.16 -13.55 -14.12
N GLY A 154 -0.47 -12.96 -13.16
CA GLY A 154 -0.12 -13.55 -11.87
C GLY A 154 1.33 -13.32 -11.46
N THR A 155 2.24 -13.12 -12.40
CA THR A 155 3.70 -13.14 -12.18
C THR A 155 4.46 -11.99 -12.85
N ALA A 156 3.82 -10.87 -13.16
CA ALA A 156 4.52 -9.71 -13.73
C ALA A 156 5.63 -9.20 -12.79
N GLY A 157 6.63 -8.51 -13.35
CA GLY A 157 7.78 -8.01 -12.59
C GLY A 157 9.06 -8.84 -12.74
N GLN A 158 9.14 -9.78 -13.69
CA GLN A 158 10.36 -10.56 -13.97
C GLN A 158 11.44 -9.72 -14.71
N LEU A 159 11.81 -8.55 -14.15
CA LEU A 159 12.55 -7.49 -14.82
C LEU A 159 14.04 -7.85 -15.05
N GLY A 160 14.62 -8.72 -14.23
CA GLY A 160 15.98 -9.25 -14.46
C GLY A 160 16.12 -10.08 -15.74
N HIS A 161 14.99 -10.52 -16.32
CA HIS A 161 14.95 -11.31 -17.55
C HIS A 161 14.63 -10.49 -18.81
N LEU A 162 14.57 -9.16 -18.71
CA LEU A 162 14.57 -8.29 -19.88
C LEU A 162 15.83 -8.55 -20.71
N VAL A 163 15.69 -8.68 -22.02
CA VAL A 163 16.82 -8.95 -22.91
C VAL A 163 17.47 -7.62 -23.26
N THR A 164 18.73 -7.44 -22.84
CA THR A 164 19.54 -6.25 -23.16
C THR A 164 20.43 -6.49 -24.39
N ASP A 165 20.93 -7.73 -24.54
CA ASP A 165 21.74 -8.14 -25.69
C ASP A 165 21.39 -9.56 -26.14
N PRO A 166 20.64 -9.75 -27.24
CA PRO A 166 20.28 -11.08 -27.74
C PRO A 166 21.46 -12.02 -28.04
N ALA A 167 22.66 -11.47 -28.30
CA ALA A 167 23.89 -12.24 -28.51
C ALA A 167 24.61 -12.60 -27.19
N GLY A 168 24.06 -12.19 -26.06
CA GLY A 168 24.64 -12.35 -24.74
C GLY A 168 24.67 -13.78 -24.17
N PRO A 169 25.14 -13.91 -22.92
CA PRO A 169 25.22 -15.19 -22.23
C PRO A 169 23.86 -15.89 -22.08
N VAL A 170 23.89 -17.21 -21.91
CA VAL A 170 22.70 -17.98 -21.53
C VAL A 170 22.32 -17.63 -20.08
N CYS A 171 21.06 -17.29 -19.86
CA CYS A 171 20.48 -17.09 -18.54
C CYS A 171 19.93 -18.42 -18.00
N LEU A 172 19.89 -18.55 -16.67
CA LEU A 172 19.29 -19.72 -16.00
C LEU A 172 17.82 -19.92 -16.39
N CYS A 173 17.11 -18.86 -16.77
CA CYS A 173 15.72 -18.96 -17.26
C CYS A 173 15.59 -19.60 -18.67
N GLY A 174 16.71 -19.94 -19.32
CA GLY A 174 16.75 -20.60 -20.63
C GLY A 174 16.85 -19.64 -21.83
N ARG A 175 16.68 -18.33 -21.62
CA ARG A 175 16.89 -17.30 -22.66
C ARG A 175 18.36 -16.88 -22.76
N ARG A 176 18.68 -16.04 -23.74
CA ARG A 176 19.99 -15.37 -23.86
C ARG A 176 19.85 -13.89 -23.64
N GLY A 177 20.90 -13.29 -23.07
CA GLY A 177 21.00 -11.84 -23.03
C GLY A 177 20.16 -11.14 -21.97
N CYS A 178 19.69 -11.88 -20.96
CA CYS A 178 18.94 -11.27 -19.86
C CYS A 178 19.82 -10.29 -19.08
N LEU A 179 19.23 -9.18 -18.64
CA LEU A 179 19.85 -8.15 -17.82
C LEU A 179 20.65 -8.75 -16.65
N GLU A 180 20.10 -9.75 -15.96
CA GLU A 180 20.75 -10.46 -14.86
C GLU A 180 22.15 -11.00 -15.22
N THR A 181 22.35 -11.44 -16.46
CA THR A 181 23.63 -12.02 -16.92
C THR A 181 24.74 -10.98 -17.07
N PHE A 182 24.38 -9.69 -17.06
CA PHE A 182 25.30 -8.57 -17.20
C PHE A 182 25.44 -7.74 -15.94
N SER A 183 24.35 -7.50 -15.21
CA SER A 183 24.30 -6.49 -14.14
C SER A 183 24.01 -7.05 -12.73
N SER A 184 24.01 -8.36 -12.53
CA SER A 184 23.92 -8.97 -11.20
C SER A 184 25.26 -8.93 -10.46
N GLY A 185 25.25 -9.24 -9.16
CA GLY A 185 26.47 -9.45 -8.38
C GLY A 185 27.29 -10.64 -8.88
N SER A 186 26.63 -11.72 -9.36
CA SER A 186 27.32 -12.84 -9.98
C SER A 186 28.01 -12.45 -11.30
N SER A 187 27.38 -11.61 -12.12
CA SER A 187 28.03 -11.10 -13.35
C SER A 187 29.11 -10.07 -13.06
N LEU A 188 29.01 -9.28 -11.98
CA LEU A 188 30.10 -8.39 -11.55
C LEU A 188 31.39 -9.17 -11.28
N ALA A 189 31.30 -10.27 -10.53
CA ALA A 189 32.45 -11.13 -10.26
C ALA A 189 33.09 -11.67 -11.55
N ARG A 190 32.26 -11.98 -12.56
CA ARG A 190 32.73 -12.39 -13.89
C ARG A 190 33.45 -11.24 -14.61
N HIS A 191 32.89 -10.04 -14.66
CA HIS A 191 33.53 -8.88 -15.28
C HIS A 191 34.87 -8.52 -14.60
N VAL A 192 34.93 -8.61 -13.28
CA VAL A 192 36.17 -8.44 -12.49
C VAL A 192 37.23 -9.47 -12.92
N ALA A 193 36.85 -10.74 -13.05
CA ALA A 193 37.78 -11.79 -13.48
C ALA A 193 38.24 -11.60 -14.94
N GLU A 194 37.33 -11.23 -15.85
CA GLU A 194 37.63 -10.94 -17.26
C GLU A 194 38.60 -9.74 -17.40
N ALA A 195 38.54 -8.77 -16.48
CA ALA A 195 39.46 -7.64 -16.41
C ALA A 195 40.81 -7.98 -15.76
N GLY A 196 41.04 -9.22 -15.32
CA GLY A 196 42.27 -9.65 -14.66
C GLY A 196 42.46 -9.09 -13.25
N LEU A 197 41.38 -8.65 -12.59
CA LEU A 197 41.41 -8.09 -11.25
C LEU A 197 41.35 -9.18 -10.16
N PRO A 198 41.78 -8.88 -8.91
CA PRO A 198 41.73 -9.84 -7.82
C PRO A 198 40.31 -10.38 -7.56
N PRO A 199 40.15 -11.70 -7.30
CA PRO A 199 38.88 -12.27 -6.87
C PRO A 199 38.35 -11.56 -5.62
N GLY A 200 37.06 -11.26 -5.60
CA GLY A 200 36.44 -10.54 -4.49
C GLY A 200 36.57 -9.01 -4.54
N THR A 201 37.17 -8.45 -5.61
CA THR A 201 37.10 -7.00 -5.87
C THR A 201 35.64 -6.57 -5.90
N ARG A 202 35.30 -5.59 -5.06
CA ARG A 202 33.93 -5.10 -4.95
C ARG A 202 33.72 -3.92 -5.89
N ILE A 203 32.45 -3.61 -6.18
CA ILE A 203 32.12 -2.43 -6.98
C ILE A 203 32.61 -1.13 -6.31
N GLU A 204 32.61 -1.04 -4.97
CA GLU A 204 33.13 0.14 -4.28
C GLU A 204 34.65 0.31 -4.51
N ASP A 205 35.41 -0.79 -4.60
CA ASP A 205 36.84 -0.72 -4.93
C ASP A 205 37.07 -0.22 -6.36
N LEU A 206 36.23 -0.68 -7.31
CA LEU A 206 36.25 -0.19 -8.69
C LEU A 206 35.94 1.29 -8.75
N LEU A 207 34.99 1.77 -7.94
CA LEU A 207 34.63 3.18 -7.90
C LEU A 207 35.76 4.00 -7.25
N ASP A 208 36.26 3.63 -6.07
CA ASP A 208 37.06 4.57 -5.28
C ASP A 208 38.58 4.42 -5.45
N ARG A 209 39.06 3.26 -5.92
CA ARG A 209 40.47 2.85 -5.72
C ARG A 209 41.20 2.38 -6.98
N MET A 210 40.48 2.04 -8.05
CA MET A 210 41.06 1.45 -9.25
C MET A 210 41.45 2.51 -10.29
N PRO A 211 42.46 2.26 -11.13
CA PRO A 211 42.80 3.15 -12.24
C PRO A 211 41.61 3.37 -13.17
N GLU A 212 41.39 4.63 -13.55
CA GLU A 212 40.21 5.06 -14.32
C GLU A 212 39.88 4.20 -15.56
N PRO A 213 40.84 3.80 -16.42
CA PRO A 213 40.50 3.02 -17.61
C PRO A 213 39.94 1.62 -17.28
N VAL A 214 40.50 0.95 -16.26
CA VAL A 214 40.06 -0.40 -15.85
C VAL A 214 38.73 -0.32 -15.11
N ALA A 215 38.62 0.64 -14.18
CA ALA A 215 37.38 0.91 -13.46
C ALA A 215 36.24 1.23 -14.43
N THR A 216 36.47 2.15 -15.37
CA THR A 216 35.48 2.57 -16.37
C THR A 216 35.02 1.40 -17.24
N ALA A 217 35.93 0.53 -17.68
CA ALA A 217 35.58 -0.63 -18.51
C ALA A 217 34.64 -1.60 -17.77
N VAL A 218 34.99 -1.97 -16.53
CA VAL A 218 34.18 -2.91 -15.73
C VAL A 218 32.84 -2.28 -15.32
N VAL A 219 32.86 -1.03 -14.86
CA VAL A 219 31.64 -0.29 -14.48
C VAL A 219 30.71 -0.12 -15.68
N THR A 220 31.24 0.19 -16.86
CA THR A 220 30.44 0.31 -18.08
C THR A 220 29.82 -1.03 -18.50
N ALA A 221 30.60 -2.11 -18.46
CA ALA A 221 30.11 -3.45 -18.80
C ALA A 221 29.04 -3.97 -17.83
N TRP A 222 29.11 -3.55 -16.55
CA TRP A 222 28.16 -3.96 -15.52
C TRP A 222 26.93 -3.05 -15.44
N ALA A 223 27.10 -1.73 -15.36
CA ALA A 223 26.01 -0.77 -15.18
C ALA A 223 25.35 -0.31 -16.49
N GLY A 224 26.03 -0.41 -17.63
CA GLY A 224 25.49 -0.01 -18.94
C GLY A 224 24.21 -0.76 -19.32
N PRO A 225 24.18 -2.11 -19.27
CA PRO A 225 22.97 -2.88 -19.55
C PRO A 225 21.84 -2.59 -18.55
N LEU A 226 22.16 -2.35 -17.28
CA LEU A 226 21.19 -1.89 -16.28
C LEU A 226 20.58 -0.55 -16.67
N ARG A 227 21.40 0.40 -17.12
CA ARG A 227 20.91 1.70 -17.60
C ARG A 227 19.94 1.54 -18.77
N GLN A 228 20.31 0.75 -19.77
CA GLN A 228 19.48 0.48 -20.94
C GLN A 228 18.12 -0.14 -20.57
N ALA A 229 18.12 -1.08 -19.61
CA ALA A 229 16.89 -1.70 -19.13
C ALA A 229 16.02 -0.68 -18.37
N ILE A 230 16.61 0.17 -17.53
CA ILE A 230 15.89 1.25 -16.83
C ILE A 230 15.27 2.21 -17.85
N ASP A 231 16.02 2.69 -18.84
CA ASP A 231 15.50 3.62 -19.85
C ASP A 231 14.32 3.00 -20.62
N SER A 232 14.39 1.70 -20.92
CA SER A 232 13.29 0.95 -21.56
C SER A 232 12.06 0.82 -20.66
N LEU A 233 12.26 0.60 -19.36
CA LEU A 233 11.18 0.54 -18.37
C LEU A 233 10.53 1.90 -18.15
N VAL A 234 11.31 2.97 -18.13
CA VAL A 234 10.80 4.34 -18.04
C VAL A 234 9.94 4.67 -19.27
N ALA A 235 10.40 4.31 -20.47
CA ALA A 235 9.62 4.47 -21.69
C ALA A 235 8.30 3.68 -21.67
N ALA A 236 8.32 2.46 -21.12
CA ALA A 236 7.18 1.55 -21.14
C ALA A 236 6.14 1.85 -20.05
N LEU A 237 6.58 2.29 -18.87
CA LEU A 237 5.75 2.38 -17.67
C LEU A 237 5.56 3.80 -17.16
N ASN A 238 6.39 4.76 -17.59
CA ASN A 238 6.39 6.15 -17.13
C ASN A 238 6.25 6.28 -15.60
N PRO A 239 7.16 5.67 -14.80
CA PRO A 239 7.03 5.64 -13.35
C PRO A 239 7.38 7.00 -12.73
N ASP A 240 6.86 7.24 -11.52
CA ASP A 240 7.25 8.40 -10.71
C ASP A 240 8.69 8.26 -10.19
N LEU A 241 9.14 7.01 -10.01
CA LEU A 241 10.41 6.66 -9.37
C LEU A 241 10.91 5.28 -9.82
N VAL A 242 12.21 5.18 -10.08
CA VAL A 242 12.93 3.90 -10.19
C VAL A 242 13.78 3.70 -8.93
N LEU A 243 13.56 2.59 -8.23
CA LEU A 243 14.31 2.19 -7.05
C LEU A 243 15.27 1.05 -7.37
N LEU A 244 16.52 1.20 -6.94
CA LEU A 244 17.52 0.14 -6.95
C LEU A 244 17.73 -0.37 -5.52
N GLY A 245 17.25 -1.59 -5.27
CA GLY A 245 17.37 -2.27 -3.98
C GLY A 245 18.29 -3.47 -4.03
N GLY A 246 18.20 -4.33 -3.02
CA GLY A 246 19.09 -5.49 -2.87
C GLY A 246 20.48 -5.13 -2.36
N GLY A 247 21.33 -6.14 -2.18
CA GLY A 247 22.66 -5.98 -1.56
C GLY A 247 23.63 -5.08 -2.33
N LEU A 248 23.35 -4.76 -3.59
CA LEU A 248 24.15 -3.87 -4.45
C LEU A 248 23.37 -2.64 -4.94
N GLY A 249 22.17 -2.36 -4.41
CA GLY A 249 21.30 -1.30 -4.93
C GLY A 249 21.93 0.10 -4.87
N HIS A 250 22.53 0.47 -3.73
CA HIS A 250 23.24 1.74 -3.59
C HIS A 250 24.41 1.87 -4.57
N GLN A 251 25.20 0.81 -4.68
CA GLN A 251 26.36 0.77 -5.55
C GLN A 251 25.96 0.80 -7.02
N ALA A 252 24.83 0.20 -7.39
CA ALA A 252 24.27 0.30 -8.72
C ALA A 252 23.91 1.75 -9.07
N VAL A 253 23.30 2.51 -8.15
CA VAL A 253 23.04 3.95 -8.36
C VAL A 253 24.35 4.71 -8.58
N SER A 254 25.36 4.49 -7.75
CA SER A 254 26.67 5.15 -7.90
C SER A 254 27.37 4.76 -9.20
N ALA A 255 27.27 3.50 -9.62
CA ALA A 255 27.84 3.02 -10.87
C ALA A 255 27.14 3.65 -12.09
N LEU A 256 25.82 3.83 -12.05
CA LEU A 256 25.07 4.52 -13.10
C LEU A 256 25.49 5.98 -13.28
N GLN A 257 25.89 6.67 -12.20
CA GLN A 257 26.39 8.06 -12.25
C GLN A 257 27.77 8.18 -12.91
N ARG A 258 28.51 7.08 -13.03
CA ARG A 258 29.81 7.04 -13.71
C ARG A 258 29.74 6.71 -15.19
N LEU A 259 28.57 6.29 -15.67
CA LEU A 259 28.39 6.09 -17.09
C LEU A 259 28.50 7.44 -17.81
N PRO A 260 28.97 7.45 -19.07
CA PRO A 260 28.91 8.63 -19.90
C PRO A 260 27.49 9.23 -19.87
N GLU A 261 27.41 10.56 -19.87
CA GLU A 261 26.14 11.29 -19.87
C GLU A 261 25.17 10.64 -20.88
N PRO A 262 24.02 10.14 -20.42
CA PRO A 262 23.05 9.49 -21.29
C PRO A 262 22.53 10.49 -22.31
N VAL A 263 22.22 10.01 -23.52
CA VAL A 263 21.47 10.83 -24.49
C VAL A 263 20.13 11.18 -23.83
N ARG A 264 19.84 12.47 -23.65
CA ARG A 264 18.58 12.93 -23.08
C ARG A 264 17.41 12.39 -23.90
N SER A 265 16.53 11.65 -23.24
CA SER A 265 15.29 11.13 -23.82
C SER A 265 14.12 12.08 -23.56
N TRP A 266 13.01 11.90 -24.28
CA TRP A 266 11.74 12.59 -24.02
C TRP A 266 11.00 12.06 -22.78
N TYR A 267 11.49 10.96 -22.20
CA TYR A 267 11.02 10.33 -20.98
C TYR A 267 12.17 10.27 -19.97
N ASP A 268 11.85 10.52 -18.70
CA ASP A 268 12.82 10.45 -17.60
C ASP A 268 12.09 10.12 -16.28
N ALA A 269 12.79 9.46 -15.38
CA ALA A 269 12.33 9.20 -14.03
C ALA A 269 13.52 9.22 -13.06
N PRO A 270 13.36 9.79 -11.86
CA PRO A 270 14.43 9.78 -10.88
C PRO A 270 14.80 8.34 -10.52
N ILE A 271 16.11 8.06 -10.44
CA ILE A 271 16.66 6.78 -9.99
C ILE A 271 17.23 6.99 -8.58
N ARG A 272 16.80 6.18 -7.61
CA ARG A 272 17.25 6.28 -6.22
C ARG A 272 17.55 4.91 -5.61
N PRO A 273 18.42 4.85 -4.58
CA PRO A 273 18.56 3.62 -3.82
C PRO A 273 17.29 3.37 -2.99
N ALA A 274 16.95 2.10 -2.79
CA ALA A 274 15.96 1.68 -1.81
C ALA A 274 16.41 2.05 -0.38
N ALA A 275 15.50 2.40 0.51
CA ALA A 275 15.83 2.94 1.84
C ALA A 275 15.99 1.85 2.92
N LEU A 276 15.32 0.71 2.77
CA LEU A 276 15.16 -0.29 3.83
C LEU A 276 16.23 -1.39 3.79
N GLY A 277 17.15 -1.32 2.84
CA GLY A 277 18.31 -2.23 2.80
C GLY A 277 17.93 -3.71 2.72
N PRO A 278 18.72 -4.61 3.33
CA PRO A 278 18.50 -6.05 3.25
C PRO A 278 17.31 -6.55 4.07
N GLU A 279 16.74 -5.73 4.96
CA GLU A 279 15.54 -6.07 5.75
C GLU A 279 14.23 -5.85 4.96
N ALA A 280 14.28 -5.20 3.79
CA ALA A 280 13.08 -4.88 3.00
C ALA A 280 12.20 -6.11 2.69
N GLY A 281 12.81 -7.27 2.41
CA GLY A 281 12.10 -8.52 2.12
C GLY A 281 11.25 -8.99 3.31
N VAL A 282 11.86 -9.11 4.50
CA VAL A 282 11.16 -9.56 5.71
C VAL A 282 10.14 -8.54 6.22
N ILE A 283 10.42 -7.24 6.11
CA ILE A 283 9.45 -6.17 6.44
C ILE A 283 8.23 -6.27 5.52
N GLY A 284 8.47 -6.35 4.22
CA GLY A 284 7.41 -6.45 3.21
C GLY A 284 6.54 -7.68 3.39
N ALA A 285 7.17 -8.82 3.68
CA ALA A 285 6.49 -10.06 4.00
C ALA A 285 5.61 -9.92 5.26
N GLY A 286 6.14 -9.37 6.35
CA GLY A 286 5.36 -9.13 7.57
C GLY A 286 4.16 -8.21 7.33
N LEU A 287 4.37 -7.10 6.62
CA LEU A 287 3.30 -6.16 6.28
C LEU A 287 2.25 -6.78 5.35
N ALA A 288 2.65 -7.64 4.41
CA ALA A 288 1.73 -8.37 3.55
C ALA A 288 0.84 -9.33 4.36
N ALA A 289 1.37 -9.97 5.40
CA ALA A 289 0.59 -10.82 6.29
C ALA A 289 -0.35 -10.03 7.21
N LEU A 290 0.06 -8.84 7.66
CA LEU A 290 -0.83 -7.92 8.37
C LEU A 290 -1.94 -7.36 7.48
N ARG A 291 -1.90 -7.57 6.16
CA ARG A 291 -3.08 -7.31 5.33
C ARG A 291 -4.22 -8.26 5.64
N PHE A 292 -4.02 -9.46 6.18
CA PHE A 292 -5.17 -10.29 6.58
C PHE A 292 -5.97 -9.66 7.72
N THR A 293 -5.32 -8.92 8.61
CA THR A 293 -6.01 -8.19 9.67
C THR A 293 -6.61 -6.86 9.20
N ARG A 294 -6.17 -6.32 8.05
CA ARG A 294 -6.71 -5.08 7.44
C ARG A 294 -7.73 -5.33 6.32
N ALA A 295 -7.55 -6.37 5.51
CA ALA A 295 -8.35 -6.69 4.32
C ALA A 295 -9.69 -7.32 4.66
N GLU A 296 -9.92 -7.70 5.91
CA GLU A 296 -11.24 -8.07 6.39
C GLU A 296 -11.97 -6.91 7.08
N ARG A 297 -11.27 -5.79 7.35
CA ARG A 297 -11.84 -4.68 8.12
C ARG A 297 -12.67 -3.75 7.24
N LYS A 298 -13.95 -3.56 7.59
CA LYS A 298 -14.75 -2.49 7.02
C LYS A 298 -14.39 -1.18 7.69
N ILE A 299 -14.04 -0.17 6.91
CA ILE A 299 -13.66 1.14 7.44
C ILE A 299 -14.51 2.25 6.85
N VAL A 300 -14.82 3.24 7.68
CA VAL A 300 -15.74 4.33 7.33
C VAL A 300 -15.18 5.67 7.78
N VAL A 301 -15.21 6.67 6.90
CA VAL A 301 -15.01 8.07 7.30
C VAL A 301 -16.37 8.79 7.28
N LEU A 302 -16.81 9.27 8.43
CA LEU A 302 -17.99 10.10 8.57
C LEU A 302 -17.63 11.56 8.28
N VAL A 303 -18.09 12.10 7.17
CA VAL A 303 -17.97 13.51 6.86
C VAL A 303 -19.22 14.21 7.41
N ASN A 304 -19.08 14.70 8.64
CA ASN A 304 -20.16 15.27 9.43
C ASN A 304 -20.19 16.80 9.33
N GLY A 305 -21.35 17.39 9.58
CA GLY A 305 -21.55 18.83 9.63
C GLY A 305 -23.02 19.18 9.46
N VAL A 306 -23.41 20.38 9.89
CA VAL A 306 -24.78 20.88 9.67
C VAL A 306 -25.06 21.09 8.16
N PRO A 307 -26.32 21.17 7.73
CA PRO A 307 -26.65 21.53 6.36
C PRO A 307 -25.89 22.78 5.90
N ALA A 308 -25.45 22.79 4.63
CA ALA A 308 -24.65 23.86 4.02
C ALA A 308 -23.21 24.08 4.58
N SER A 309 -22.73 23.25 5.51
CA SER A 309 -21.35 23.34 6.05
C SER A 309 -20.22 22.96 5.07
N GLY A 310 -20.52 22.59 3.83
CA GLY A 310 -19.51 22.18 2.84
C GLY A 310 -19.14 20.68 2.84
N LYS A 311 -19.68 19.90 3.79
CA LYS A 311 -19.41 18.45 3.95
C LYS A 311 -19.50 17.63 2.66
N SER A 312 -20.49 17.86 1.80
CA SER A 312 -20.66 17.06 0.57
C SER A 312 -19.55 17.30 -0.47
N THR A 313 -18.93 18.48 -0.47
CA THR A 313 -17.75 18.76 -1.32
C THR A 313 -16.53 18.04 -0.78
N VAL A 314 -16.31 18.11 0.53
CA VAL A 314 -15.21 17.43 1.21
C VAL A 314 -15.32 15.91 1.04
N ALA A 315 -16.52 15.34 1.20
CA ALA A 315 -16.78 13.92 1.04
C ALA A 315 -16.45 13.41 -0.37
N ARG A 316 -16.78 14.19 -1.40
CA ARG A 316 -16.45 13.85 -2.79
C ARG A 316 -14.95 13.89 -3.05
N GLN A 317 -14.28 14.98 -2.66
CA GLN A 317 -12.82 15.10 -2.81
C GLN A 317 -12.09 13.97 -2.07
N LEU A 318 -12.56 13.60 -0.89
CA LEU A 318 -12.01 12.50 -0.12
C LEU A 318 -12.27 11.14 -0.79
N GLY A 319 -13.50 10.91 -1.26
CA GLY A 319 -13.87 9.70 -2.00
C GLY A 319 -13.06 9.51 -3.27
N ASP A 320 -12.91 10.56 -4.08
CA ASP A 320 -12.12 10.56 -5.31
C ASP A 320 -10.64 10.26 -5.04
N ALA A 321 -10.07 10.86 -3.99
CA ALA A 321 -8.68 10.67 -3.62
C ALA A 321 -8.37 9.28 -3.05
N LEU A 322 -9.35 8.68 -2.35
CA LEU A 322 -9.23 7.35 -1.76
C LEU A 322 -9.67 6.23 -2.73
N GLY A 323 -10.40 6.56 -3.79
CA GLY A 323 -11.09 5.59 -4.63
C GLY A 323 -12.23 4.88 -3.89
N TRP A 324 -12.83 5.52 -2.88
CA TRP A 324 -13.87 4.92 -2.03
C TRP A 324 -15.27 5.41 -2.44
N PRO A 325 -16.29 4.54 -2.43
CA PRO A 325 -17.67 4.96 -2.64
C PRO A 325 -18.13 5.96 -1.57
N VAL A 326 -18.79 7.03 -2.02
CA VAL A 326 -19.43 8.04 -1.16
C VAL A 326 -20.91 7.72 -1.03
N LEU A 327 -21.37 7.43 0.18
CA LEU A 327 -22.78 7.28 0.53
C LEU A 327 -23.27 8.58 1.19
N SER A 328 -24.13 9.32 0.51
CA SER A 328 -24.72 10.56 1.05
C SER A 328 -26.19 10.35 1.40
N LEU A 329 -26.60 10.93 2.53
CA LEU A 329 -28.00 10.93 2.95
C LEU A 329 -28.90 11.55 1.87
N ASP A 330 -28.45 12.64 1.25
CA ASP A 330 -29.20 13.33 0.21
C ASP A 330 -29.30 12.45 -1.06
N THR A 331 -28.23 11.74 -1.45
CA THR A 331 -28.24 10.82 -2.60
C THR A 331 -29.23 9.68 -2.42
N VAL A 332 -29.31 9.10 -1.22
CA VAL A 332 -30.27 8.02 -0.93
C VAL A 332 -31.70 8.58 -0.84
N LYS A 333 -31.86 9.80 -0.30
CA LYS A 333 -33.17 10.40 -0.05
C LYS A 333 -33.85 10.96 -1.30
N GLN A 334 -33.08 11.57 -2.21
CA GLN A 334 -33.61 12.33 -3.35
C GLN A 334 -34.54 11.52 -4.26
N PRO A 335 -34.21 10.27 -4.68
CA PRO A 335 -35.09 9.49 -5.55
C PRO A 335 -36.49 9.27 -4.98
N PHE A 336 -36.60 9.17 -3.65
CA PHE A 336 -37.90 9.03 -2.99
C PHE A 336 -38.67 10.35 -2.92
N LEU A 337 -37.98 11.48 -2.75
CA LEU A 337 -38.63 12.80 -2.82
C LEU A 337 -39.17 13.10 -4.22
N ASP A 338 -38.46 12.65 -5.26
CA ASP A 338 -38.87 12.85 -6.65
C ASP A 338 -40.05 11.95 -7.05
N ALA A 339 -40.13 10.73 -6.48
CA ALA A 339 -41.14 9.74 -6.83
C ALA A 339 -42.41 9.80 -5.96
N LEU A 340 -42.30 10.27 -4.70
CA LEU A 340 -43.42 10.31 -3.76
C LEU A 340 -44.08 11.69 -3.72
N PRO A 341 -45.39 11.77 -3.39
CA PRO A 341 -46.06 13.05 -3.21
C PRO A 341 -45.36 13.93 -2.16
N PRO A 342 -45.45 15.27 -2.26
CA PRO A 342 -44.88 16.18 -1.28
C PRO A 342 -45.37 15.84 0.13
N GLY A 343 -44.43 15.53 1.03
CA GLY A 343 -44.73 15.20 2.42
C GLY A 343 -44.48 16.36 3.38
N ASP A 344 -45.04 16.27 4.57
CA ASP A 344 -44.82 17.23 5.65
C ASP A 344 -43.43 17.06 6.32
N ARG A 345 -43.17 17.84 7.37
CA ARG A 345 -41.91 17.77 8.13
C ARG A 345 -41.70 16.39 8.77
N SER A 346 -42.79 15.69 9.16
CA SER A 346 -42.75 14.36 9.78
C SER A 346 -42.33 13.29 8.76
N PHE A 347 -42.91 13.33 7.57
CA PHE A 347 -42.53 12.49 6.43
C PHE A 347 -41.06 12.69 6.07
N ASN A 348 -40.62 13.94 5.95
CA ASN A 348 -39.23 14.27 5.63
C ASN A 348 -38.22 13.74 6.66
N ARG A 349 -38.59 13.76 7.94
CA ARG A 349 -37.79 13.20 9.04
C ARG A 349 -37.77 11.68 9.00
N THR A 350 -38.91 11.05 8.75
CA THR A 350 -39.03 9.60 8.60
C THR A 350 -38.18 9.10 7.45
N LEU A 351 -38.28 9.75 6.29
CA LEU A 351 -37.48 9.42 5.12
C LEU A 351 -35.98 9.63 5.36
N GLY A 352 -35.60 10.68 6.10
CA GLY A 352 -34.21 10.88 6.54
C GLY A 352 -33.69 9.73 7.41
N ARG A 353 -34.50 9.25 8.37
CA ARG A 353 -34.14 8.09 9.20
C ARG A 353 -34.04 6.78 8.40
N ALA A 354 -34.95 6.58 7.45
CA ALA A 354 -34.90 5.43 6.56
C ALA A 354 -33.68 5.45 5.64
N SER A 355 -33.36 6.61 5.06
CA SER A 355 -32.17 6.81 4.22
C SER A 355 -30.88 6.58 5.00
N TYR A 356 -30.85 7.05 6.25
CA TYR A 356 -29.75 6.80 7.18
C TYR A 356 -29.52 5.30 7.39
N ARG A 357 -30.57 4.56 7.71
CA ARG A 357 -30.51 3.10 7.88
C ARG A 357 -30.05 2.39 6.60
N ALA A 358 -30.58 2.79 5.45
CA ALA A 358 -30.21 2.21 4.17
C ALA A 358 -28.71 2.34 3.86
N MET A 359 -28.08 3.47 4.19
CA MET A 359 -26.62 3.61 4.03
C MET A 359 -25.84 2.56 4.85
N PHE A 360 -26.21 2.35 6.11
CA PHE A 360 -25.56 1.36 6.97
C PHE A 360 -25.88 -0.08 6.57
N ASP A 361 -27.09 -0.35 6.05
CA ASP A 361 -27.44 -1.66 5.48
C ASP A 361 -26.57 -1.98 4.25
N VAL A 362 -26.31 -1.00 3.37
CA VAL A 362 -25.36 -1.16 2.25
C VAL A 362 -23.96 -1.51 2.74
N ILE A 363 -23.46 -0.85 3.78
CA ILE A 363 -22.15 -1.15 4.37
C ILE A 363 -22.13 -2.55 4.98
N ARG A 364 -23.20 -2.94 5.68
CA ARG A 364 -23.35 -4.28 6.27
C ARG A 364 -23.26 -5.38 5.22
N ASP A 365 -23.90 -5.18 4.09
CA ASP A 365 -24.01 -6.21 3.05
C ASP A 365 -22.80 -6.19 2.09
N ALA A 366 -21.95 -5.17 2.16
CA ALA A 366 -20.70 -5.09 1.41
C ALA A 366 -19.68 -6.18 1.85
N PRO A 367 -18.80 -6.64 0.94
CA PRO A 367 -17.74 -7.58 1.28
C PRO A 367 -16.85 -7.11 2.44
N ALA A 368 -16.25 -8.05 3.17
CA ALA A 368 -15.19 -7.74 4.13
C ALA A 368 -14.06 -6.93 3.45
N GLY A 369 -13.47 -5.98 4.17
CA GLY A 369 -12.45 -5.07 3.60
C GLY A 369 -12.99 -3.87 2.81
N SER A 370 -14.30 -3.73 2.66
CA SER A 370 -14.90 -2.59 1.96
C SER A 370 -14.72 -1.28 2.74
N SER A 371 -14.49 -0.19 2.04
CA SER A 371 -14.26 1.13 2.64
C SER A 371 -15.25 2.15 2.10
N PHE A 372 -15.76 3.05 2.94
CA PHE A 372 -16.79 4.01 2.56
C PHE A 372 -16.53 5.41 3.13
N VAL A 373 -16.98 6.42 2.39
CA VAL A 373 -17.13 7.80 2.90
C VAL A 373 -18.62 8.06 3.10
N LEU A 374 -19.03 8.47 4.29
CA LEU A 374 -20.43 8.76 4.61
C LEU A 374 -20.65 10.27 4.76
N ASP A 375 -21.51 10.85 3.93
CA ASP A 375 -21.89 12.27 3.98
C ASP A 375 -23.28 12.43 4.61
N ALA A 376 -23.32 12.85 5.87
CA ALA A 376 -24.57 13.16 6.56
C ALA A 376 -24.35 14.19 7.68
N TRP A 377 -25.42 14.88 8.06
CA TRP A 377 -25.48 15.48 9.39
C TRP A 377 -25.87 14.35 10.35
N PHE A 378 -25.03 14.01 11.33
CA PHE A 378 -25.33 12.91 12.27
C PHE A 378 -26.10 13.36 13.52
N GLY A 379 -26.19 14.67 13.78
CA GLY A 379 -26.83 15.23 14.97
C GLY A 379 -28.36 15.38 14.89
N PHE A 380 -29.02 14.93 13.82
CA PHE A 380 -30.49 14.92 13.73
C PHE A 380 -31.14 13.76 14.50
N GLN A 381 -30.31 12.84 15.02
CA GLN A 381 -30.69 11.69 15.83
C GLN A 381 -29.79 11.61 17.08
N PRO A 382 -30.22 10.89 18.13
CA PRO A 382 -29.36 10.58 19.27
C PRO A 382 -28.08 9.88 18.81
N VAL A 383 -26.94 10.24 19.41
CA VAL A 383 -25.62 9.78 18.98
C VAL A 383 -25.43 8.27 19.19
N GLU A 384 -26.17 7.69 20.13
CA GLU A 384 -26.20 6.25 20.42
C GLU A 384 -26.69 5.45 19.20
N ARG A 385 -27.58 6.04 18.38
CA ARG A 385 -28.05 5.41 17.13
C ARG A 385 -26.95 5.29 16.10
N LEU A 386 -26.00 6.22 16.08
CA LEU A 386 -24.82 6.11 15.22
C LEU A 386 -23.92 4.97 15.69
N ALA A 387 -23.67 4.86 16.99
CA ALA A 387 -22.89 3.76 17.54
C ALA A 387 -23.52 2.39 17.21
N GLU A 388 -24.83 2.24 17.42
CA GLU A 388 -25.59 1.04 17.06
C GLU A 388 -25.48 0.71 15.57
N ALA A 389 -25.63 1.71 14.69
CA ALA A 389 -25.58 1.52 13.25
C ALA A 389 -24.19 1.12 12.75
N VAL A 390 -23.12 1.75 13.27
CA VAL A 390 -21.73 1.39 13.00
C VAL A 390 -21.45 -0.05 13.43
N LYS A 391 -21.91 -0.44 14.63
CA LYS A 391 -21.78 -1.83 15.13
C LYS A 391 -22.52 -2.84 14.25
N ALA A 392 -23.79 -2.57 13.95
CA ALA A 392 -24.64 -3.47 13.17
C ALA A 392 -24.15 -3.64 11.72
N ALA A 393 -23.45 -2.65 11.18
CA ALA A 393 -22.83 -2.71 9.86
C ALA A 393 -21.50 -3.51 9.83
N GLY A 394 -21.00 -3.94 10.99
CA GLY A 394 -19.72 -4.65 11.09
C GLY A 394 -18.54 -3.76 10.69
N VAL A 395 -18.60 -2.47 11.04
CA VAL A 395 -17.50 -1.52 10.79
C VAL A 395 -16.44 -1.69 11.87
N ASP A 396 -15.22 -1.95 11.46
CA ASP A 396 -14.09 -2.21 12.36
C ASP A 396 -13.27 -0.95 12.66
N GLY A 397 -13.31 0.05 11.78
CA GLY A 397 -12.60 1.33 11.94
C GLY A 397 -13.45 2.49 11.46
N CYS A 398 -13.61 3.52 12.29
CA CYS A 398 -14.45 4.66 11.97
C CYS A 398 -13.81 5.96 12.46
N ALA A 399 -13.85 7.01 11.64
CA ALA A 399 -13.30 8.33 11.96
C ALA A 399 -14.28 9.44 11.56
N GLU A 400 -14.23 10.58 12.24
CA GLU A 400 -15.11 11.72 11.99
C GLU A 400 -14.35 12.93 11.45
N LEU A 401 -14.72 13.41 10.27
CA LEU A 401 -14.27 14.68 9.71
C LEU A 401 -15.40 15.72 9.88
N TRP A 402 -15.26 16.58 10.88
CA TRP A 402 -16.24 17.62 11.21
C TRP A 402 -16.03 18.86 10.33
N CYS A 403 -16.95 19.08 9.40
CA CYS A 403 -16.95 20.22 8.48
C CYS A 403 -17.68 21.41 9.12
N GLU A 404 -16.95 22.52 9.26
CA GLU A 404 -17.44 23.76 9.86
C GLU A 404 -17.19 24.98 8.96
N ALA A 405 -17.97 26.02 9.21
CA ALA A 405 -17.85 27.35 8.64
C ALA A 405 -18.57 28.33 9.60
N PRO A 406 -18.30 29.65 9.50
CA PRO A 406 -19.06 30.64 10.26
C PRO A 406 -20.58 30.44 10.07
N PRO A 407 -21.40 30.50 11.13
CA PRO A 407 -22.85 30.30 11.04
C PRO A 407 -23.55 31.17 9.99
N GLU A 408 -23.14 32.43 9.87
CA GLU A 408 -23.67 33.34 8.84
C GLU A 408 -23.33 32.90 7.42
N GLU A 409 -22.12 32.37 7.22
CA GLU A 409 -21.69 31.81 5.94
C GLU A 409 -22.48 30.54 5.60
N ILE A 410 -22.82 29.72 6.60
CA ILE A 410 -23.71 28.55 6.45
C ILE A 410 -25.11 29.00 6.01
N GLY A 411 -25.67 30.02 6.67
CA GLY A 411 -26.97 30.61 6.32
C GLY A 411 -26.99 31.14 4.88
N ARG A 412 -25.97 31.93 4.50
CA ARG A 412 -25.79 32.43 3.13
C ARG A 412 -25.72 31.30 2.10
N ARG A 413 -24.86 30.30 2.34
CA ARG A 413 -24.72 29.12 1.46
C ARG A 413 -26.00 28.31 1.32
N TYR A 414 -26.82 28.26 2.37
CA TYR A 414 -28.12 27.59 2.32
C TYR A 414 -29.11 28.37 1.46
N ALA A 415 -29.22 29.69 1.67
CA ALA A 415 -30.12 30.55 0.91
C ALA A 415 -29.86 30.48 -0.60
N GLU A 416 -28.60 30.56 -1.02
CA GLU A 416 -28.19 30.45 -2.44
C GLU A 416 -28.52 29.11 -3.09
N ARG A 417 -28.65 28.04 -2.29
CA ARG A 417 -29.04 26.70 -2.75
C ARG A 417 -30.55 26.50 -2.71
N ALA A 418 -31.24 27.07 -1.74
CA ALA A 418 -32.69 26.93 -1.58
C ALA A 418 -33.43 27.47 -2.81
N GLU A 419 -32.92 28.53 -3.44
CA GLU A 419 -33.43 29.08 -4.71
C GLU A 419 -33.35 28.08 -5.89
N ARG A 420 -32.52 27.03 -5.77
CA ARG A 420 -32.28 26.03 -6.83
C ARG A 420 -32.79 24.63 -6.50
N ARG A 421 -33.30 24.40 -5.28
CA ARG A 421 -33.80 23.09 -4.83
C ARG A 421 -35.31 22.95 -5.10
N GLY A 422 -35.72 21.77 -5.58
CA GLY A 422 -37.12 21.43 -5.86
C GLY A 422 -37.98 21.25 -4.60
N ALA A 423 -39.26 20.90 -4.80
CA ALA A 423 -40.23 20.69 -3.73
C ALA A 423 -39.76 19.62 -2.72
N GLY A 424 -39.91 19.89 -1.42
CA GLY A 424 -39.66 18.91 -0.34
C GLY A 424 -38.50 19.24 0.61
N HIS A 425 -37.65 20.20 0.28
CA HIS A 425 -36.67 20.77 1.23
C HIS A 425 -37.21 22.04 1.90
N PRO A 426 -36.79 22.36 3.15
CA PRO A 426 -37.16 23.63 3.77
C PRO A 426 -36.72 24.82 2.92
N GLY A 427 -37.55 25.87 2.86
CA GLY A 427 -37.25 27.09 2.12
C GLY A 427 -36.37 28.06 2.90
N LEU A 428 -36.36 29.33 2.47
CA LEU A 428 -35.59 30.40 3.10
C LEU A 428 -35.98 30.65 4.56
N GLU A 429 -37.20 30.29 4.96
CA GLU A 429 -37.69 30.37 6.33
C GLU A 429 -36.88 29.53 7.34
N TYR A 430 -36.12 28.54 6.88
CA TYR A 430 -35.27 27.70 7.73
C TYR A 430 -33.90 28.33 8.04
N VAL A 431 -33.49 29.38 7.31
CA VAL A 431 -32.14 29.97 7.45
C VAL A 431 -31.83 30.43 8.89
N PRO A 432 -32.73 31.14 9.62
CA PRO A 432 -32.46 31.52 11.01
C PRO A 432 -32.28 30.31 11.94
N GLU A 433 -33.12 29.28 11.80
CA GLU A 433 -33.02 28.04 12.59
C GLU A 433 -31.70 27.31 12.30
N LEU A 434 -31.23 27.34 11.05
CA LEU A 434 -29.96 26.73 10.64
C LEU A 434 -28.75 27.48 11.21
N ILE A 435 -28.78 28.82 11.25
CA ILE A 435 -27.71 29.63 11.85
C ILE A 435 -27.62 29.30 13.35
N ASP A 436 -28.75 29.28 14.06
CA ASP A 436 -28.80 28.90 15.48
C ASP A 436 -28.34 27.45 15.73
N LEU A 437 -28.63 26.55 14.80
CA LEU A 437 -28.12 25.18 14.84
C LEU A 437 -26.59 25.18 14.64
N ALA A 438 -26.07 25.93 13.68
CA ALA A 438 -24.63 26.01 13.41
C ALA A 438 -23.83 26.56 14.59
N HIS A 439 -24.41 27.46 15.40
CA HIS A 439 -23.78 27.95 16.63
C HIS A 439 -23.63 26.87 17.72
N ARG A 440 -24.54 25.90 17.77
CA ARG A 440 -24.63 24.92 18.87
C ARG A 440 -24.14 23.52 18.49
N ALA A 441 -24.17 23.20 17.19
CA ALA A 441 -23.78 21.90 16.70
C ALA A 441 -22.27 21.68 16.85
N GLY A 442 -21.90 20.44 17.10
CA GLY A 442 -20.52 20.02 17.22
C GLY A 442 -20.33 18.58 16.71
N PRO A 443 -19.09 18.10 16.71
CA PRO A 443 -18.78 16.72 16.38
C PRO A 443 -19.50 15.74 17.32
N THR A 444 -19.59 14.48 16.92
CA THR A 444 -20.29 13.45 17.69
C THR A 444 -19.65 13.17 19.05
N GLY A 445 -18.34 13.37 19.16
CA GLY A 445 -17.55 13.02 20.35
C GLY A 445 -17.34 11.52 20.53
N LEU A 446 -17.77 10.69 19.57
CA LEU A 446 -17.67 9.23 19.62
C LEU A 446 -16.48 8.65 18.86
N LEU A 447 -15.72 9.43 18.11
CA LEU A 447 -14.72 8.90 17.19
C LEU A 447 -13.45 9.76 17.19
N PRO A 448 -12.29 9.22 16.78
CA PRO A 448 -11.17 10.04 16.39
C PRO A 448 -11.63 11.09 15.39
N MET A 449 -11.41 12.37 15.70
CA MET A 449 -12.05 13.49 15.00
C MET A 449 -11.03 14.51 14.52
N ARG A 450 -11.25 15.03 13.31
CA ARG A 450 -10.56 16.19 12.76
C ARG A 450 -11.57 17.24 12.33
N ARG A 451 -11.26 18.51 12.61
CA ARG A 451 -12.04 19.66 12.13
C ARG A 451 -11.55 20.10 10.75
N GLN A 452 -12.50 20.45 9.89
CA GLN A 452 -12.25 21.02 8.57
C GLN A 452 -13.01 22.34 8.43
N ASP A 453 -12.27 23.43 8.38
CA ASP A 453 -12.79 24.74 7.99
C ASP A 453 -13.04 24.74 6.48
N THR A 454 -14.31 24.80 6.08
CA THR A 454 -14.72 24.75 4.67
C THR A 454 -14.80 26.13 4.02
N THR A 455 -14.29 27.18 4.68
CA THR A 455 -13.99 28.46 4.04
C THR A 455 -12.63 28.44 3.34
N LYS A 456 -11.82 27.41 3.58
CA LYS A 456 -10.51 27.19 2.98
C LYS A 456 -10.52 25.94 2.11
N ASP A 457 -9.53 25.85 1.22
CA ASP A 457 -9.29 24.64 0.45
C ASP A 457 -8.95 23.46 1.37
N LEU A 458 -9.36 22.27 0.94
CA LEU A 458 -9.08 21.03 1.67
C LEU A 458 -7.58 20.69 1.52
N ASP A 459 -6.86 20.68 2.64
CA ASP A 459 -5.52 20.07 2.71
C ASP A 459 -5.65 18.55 2.67
N LEU A 460 -5.85 18.06 1.45
CA LEU A 460 -6.14 16.66 1.18
C LEU A 460 -5.00 15.74 1.65
N PRO A 461 -3.70 16.02 1.42
CA PRO A 461 -2.62 15.20 1.97
C PRO A 461 -2.67 15.07 3.50
N ALA A 462 -2.91 16.16 4.22
CA ALA A 462 -2.99 16.12 5.67
C ALA A 462 -4.23 15.36 6.18
N VAL A 463 -5.38 15.51 5.50
CA VAL A 463 -6.61 14.77 5.81
C VAL A 463 -6.44 13.28 5.54
N LEU A 464 -5.81 12.89 4.43
CA LEU A 464 -5.53 11.49 4.10
C LEU A 464 -4.57 10.85 5.10
N SER A 465 -3.52 11.57 5.51
CA SER A 465 -2.60 11.10 6.56
C SER A 465 -3.34 10.86 7.87
N TRP A 466 -4.12 11.86 8.33
CA TRP A 466 -4.91 11.74 9.55
C TRP A 466 -5.92 10.58 9.49
N ALA A 467 -6.65 10.43 8.38
CA ALA A 467 -7.64 9.38 8.24
C ALA A 467 -6.99 7.99 8.33
N ARG A 468 -5.82 7.79 7.72
CA ARG A 468 -5.07 6.53 7.82
C ARG A 468 -4.66 6.21 9.27
N ASP A 469 -4.33 7.20 10.06
CA ASP A 469 -3.94 7.00 11.47
C ASP A 469 -5.17 6.74 12.34
N ALA A 470 -6.21 7.56 12.18
CA ALA A 470 -7.47 7.47 12.91
C ALA A 470 -8.18 6.11 12.72
N LEU A 471 -8.14 5.55 11.52
CA LEU A 471 -8.80 4.27 11.20
C LEU A 471 -8.02 3.05 11.72
N ARG A 472 -6.80 3.22 12.25
CA ARG A 472 -6.04 2.12 12.89
C ARG A 472 -6.56 1.80 14.28
N THR A 473 -7.08 2.80 15.00
CA THR A 473 -7.59 2.64 16.37
C THR A 473 -8.82 1.73 16.39
N PRO A 474 -8.82 0.64 17.19
CA PRO A 474 -10.01 -0.18 17.37
C PRO A 474 -11.17 0.64 17.96
N LEU A 475 -12.41 0.36 17.56
CA LEU A 475 -13.58 1.03 18.13
C LEU A 475 -13.78 0.57 19.58
N GLN A 476 -13.48 1.44 20.54
CA GLN A 476 -13.54 1.14 21.99
C GLN A 476 -14.95 1.24 22.58
N PHE A 477 -15.95 1.69 21.82
CA PHE A 477 -17.28 2.08 22.33
C PHE A 477 -18.27 0.91 22.52
N PHE A 478 -17.81 -0.35 22.40
CA PHE A 478 -18.69 -1.52 22.34
C PHE A 478 -18.51 -2.56 23.46
N SER A 479 -17.73 -2.24 24.51
CA SER A 479 -17.60 -3.08 25.71
C SER A 479 -18.84 -3.02 26.60
#